data_AF-A0A1X0NPN9-F1
#
_entry.id   AF-A0A1X0NPN9-F1
#
_cell.length_a   1.000
_cell.length_b   1.000
_cell.length_c   1.000
_cell.angle_alpha   90.00
_cell.angle_beta   90.00
_cell.angle_gamma   90.00
#
_symmetry.space_group_name_H-M   'P 1'
#
loop_
_entity.id
_entity.type
_entity.pdbx_description
1 polymer ?
#
loop_
_entity_poly.entity_id
_entity_poly.type
_entity_poly.pdbx_seq_one_letter_code
_entity_poly.pdbx_strand_id
1 'polypeptide(L)'
;MLRRWFPRSLTSTILTCSNNISPYSNHNSNGNKSSSGMGNWQPRRKQQTRFSKEALAQSRHRHHLQKETAALRHRINEEQGLQQQQHAQMRRLYTNTATKLIHNASRSTGVSAGDAMATARHLLMLQEATRKEMKRGKKGRKELFTENKRWLR
;
A
#
# COMPACT_ATOMS: atom_id res chain seq x y z
N MET A 1 17.88 9.68 -5.95
CA MET A 1 17.94 9.82 -4.48
C MET A 1 16.91 8.91 -3.84
N LEU A 2 17.33 7.70 -3.44
CA LEU A 2 16.45 6.65 -2.89
C LEU A 2 16.51 6.70 -1.36
N ARG A 3 15.43 7.13 -0.70
CA ARG A 3 15.30 7.03 0.76
C ARG A 3 14.85 5.62 1.13
N ARG A 4 15.81 4.76 1.50
CA ARG A 4 15.57 3.46 2.15
C ARG A 4 14.99 3.70 3.54
N TRP A 5 13.78 3.22 3.78
CA TRP A 5 13.24 3.07 5.13
C TRP A 5 13.45 1.62 5.56
N PHE A 6 14.45 1.38 6.42
CA PHE A 6 14.57 0.14 7.17
C PHE A 6 13.65 0.22 8.40
N PRO A 7 12.78 -0.75 8.67
CA PRO A 7 12.19 -0.88 9.98
C PRO A 7 13.23 -1.47 10.93
N ARG A 8 13.54 -0.72 12.01
CA ARG A 8 14.30 -1.22 13.15
C ARG A 8 13.60 -2.47 13.69
N SER A 9 14.35 -3.57 13.79
CA SER A 9 13.99 -4.74 14.58
C SER A 9 13.78 -4.29 16.03
N LEU A 10 12.59 -4.57 16.57
CA LEU A 10 12.37 -4.56 18.01
C LEU A 10 12.30 -6.01 18.45
N THR A 11 13.30 -6.36 19.26
CA THR A 11 13.50 -7.64 19.92
C THR A 11 12.26 -8.03 20.73
N SER A 12 11.83 -9.27 20.56
CA SER A 12 10.78 -9.89 21.35
C SER A 12 11.32 -10.27 22.72
N THR A 13 11.01 -9.49 23.75
CA THR A 13 11.14 -9.97 25.13
C THR A 13 9.77 -10.46 25.58
N ILE A 14 9.61 -11.79 25.57
CA ILE A 14 8.48 -12.50 26.18
C ILE A 14 8.65 -12.35 27.70
N LEU A 15 7.73 -11.64 28.35
CA LEU A 15 7.63 -11.61 29.81
C LEU A 15 6.39 -12.40 30.21
N THR A 16 6.63 -13.63 30.63
CA THR A 16 5.75 -14.45 31.45
C THR A 16 5.54 -13.77 32.80
N CYS A 17 4.30 -13.45 33.14
CA CYS A 17 3.94 -13.07 34.50
C CYS A 17 2.83 -14.02 34.98
N SER A 18 3.21 -14.95 35.87
CA SER A 18 2.32 -15.82 36.62
C SER A 18 1.44 -14.98 37.55
N ASN A 19 0.13 -15.20 37.52
CA ASN A 19 -0.79 -14.64 38.49
C ASN A 19 -0.90 -15.59 39.69
N ASN A 20 -0.28 -15.21 40.81
CA ASN A 20 -0.74 -15.65 42.13
C ASN A 20 -1.41 -14.44 42.78
N ILE A 21 -2.73 -14.49 42.91
CA ILE A 21 -3.53 -13.52 43.64
C ILE A 21 -3.75 -14.10 45.02
N SER A 22 -3.27 -13.41 46.06
CA SER A 22 -3.71 -13.64 47.45
C SER A 22 -4.25 -12.33 48.01
N PRO A 23 -5.42 -12.30 48.68
CA PRO A 23 -6.06 -11.07 49.10
C PRO A 23 -5.81 -10.77 50.59
N TYR A 24 -5.72 -9.47 50.90
CA TYR A 24 -5.74 -8.85 52.24
C TYR A 24 -4.58 -9.14 53.22
N SER A 25 -3.82 -8.09 53.54
CA SER A 25 -3.57 -7.71 54.94
C SER A 25 -3.07 -6.26 55.04
N ASN A 26 -3.75 -5.47 55.87
CA ASN A 26 -3.35 -4.13 56.30
C ASN A 26 -2.28 -4.29 57.40
N HIS A 27 -1.06 -3.79 57.18
CA HIS A 27 -0.18 -3.40 58.29
C HIS A 27 0.62 -2.15 57.93
N ASN A 28 0.51 -1.19 58.84
CA ASN A 28 1.20 0.08 58.90
C ASN A 28 2.60 -0.14 59.49
N SER A 29 3.67 0.21 58.77
CA SER A 29 4.99 0.45 59.37
C SER A 29 5.90 1.21 58.41
N ASN A 30 6.27 2.42 58.81
CA ASN A 30 7.33 3.23 58.22
C ASN A 30 8.67 2.49 58.28
N GLY A 31 9.36 2.41 57.15
CA GLY A 31 10.73 1.88 57.06
C GLY A 31 11.28 2.11 55.67
N ASN A 32 12.14 3.12 55.54
CA ASN A 32 12.85 3.50 54.32
C ASN A 32 13.40 2.30 53.56
N LYS A 33 12.87 2.08 52.35
CA LYS A 33 13.57 1.37 51.27
C LYS A 33 13.43 2.22 50.01
N SER A 34 14.57 2.68 49.52
CA SER A 34 14.77 3.28 48.22
C SER A 34 14.46 2.26 47.12
N SER A 35 13.16 2.04 46.86
CA SER A 35 12.67 1.33 45.69
C SER A 35 12.36 2.34 44.61
N SER A 36 13.10 2.25 43.50
CA SER A 36 12.78 2.84 42.21
C SER A 36 11.27 2.86 41.98
N GLY A 37 10.69 4.07 42.02
CA GLY A 37 9.27 4.30 41.83
C GLY A 37 8.82 4.00 40.41
N MET A 38 8.67 2.72 40.07
CA MET A 38 7.60 2.31 39.17
C MET A 38 6.30 2.44 39.97
N GLY A 39 5.85 3.70 40.14
CA GLY A 39 4.52 3.96 40.65
C GLY A 39 3.54 3.13 39.82
N ASN A 40 2.65 2.38 40.49
CA ASN A 40 1.63 1.57 39.85
C ASN A 40 0.87 2.45 38.85
N TRP A 41 1.25 2.35 37.57
CA TRP A 41 0.58 3.10 36.53
C TRP A 41 -0.81 2.48 36.39
N GLN A 42 -1.80 3.20 36.89
CA GLN A 42 -3.20 2.83 36.71
C GLN A 42 -3.85 3.87 35.79
N PRO A 43 -4.57 3.42 34.74
CA PRO A 43 -5.34 4.34 33.93
C PRO A 43 -6.34 5.08 34.81
N ARG A 44 -6.49 6.40 34.59
CA ARG A 44 -7.59 7.17 35.21
C ARG A 44 -8.91 6.46 34.91
N ARG A 45 -9.89 6.49 35.82
CA ARG A 45 -11.20 5.79 35.64
C ARG A 45 -11.83 6.00 34.24
N LYS A 46 -11.70 7.21 33.68
CA LYS A 46 -12.18 7.56 32.33
C LYS A 46 -11.41 6.91 31.15
N GLN A 47 -10.25 6.31 31.41
CA GLN A 47 -9.37 5.69 30.42
C GLN A 47 -9.29 4.17 30.56
N GLN A 48 -9.83 3.59 31.64
CA GLN A 48 -9.75 2.15 31.92
C GLN A 48 -10.34 1.30 30.78
N THR A 49 -11.41 1.76 30.13
CA THR A 49 -12.03 1.10 28.97
C THR A 49 -11.07 0.98 27.79
N ARG A 50 -10.16 1.93 27.58
CA ARG A 50 -9.16 1.90 26.49
C ARG A 50 -8.03 0.91 26.75
N PHE A 51 -7.76 0.63 28.02
CA PHE A 51 -6.76 -0.34 28.46
C PHE A 51 -7.41 -1.65 28.93
N SER A 52 -8.70 -1.83 28.66
CA SER A 52 -9.37 -3.11 28.89
C SER A 52 -8.76 -4.18 27.98
N LYS A 53 -8.82 -5.43 28.42
CA LYS A 53 -8.35 -6.58 27.63
C LYS A 53 -9.02 -6.64 26.26
N GLU A 54 -10.31 -6.31 26.20
CA GLU A 54 -11.10 -6.26 24.97
C GLU A 54 -10.63 -5.15 24.03
N ALA A 55 -10.40 -3.93 24.55
CA ALA A 55 -9.91 -2.82 23.76
C ALA A 55 -8.50 -3.10 23.20
N LEU A 56 -7.65 -3.76 23.98
CA LEU A 56 -6.33 -4.20 23.52
C LEU A 56 -6.43 -5.29 22.45
N ALA A 57 -7.32 -6.28 22.61
CA ALA A 57 -7.55 -7.32 21.61
C ALA A 57 -8.06 -6.73 20.29
N GLN A 58 -9.07 -5.84 20.35
CA GLN A 58 -9.59 -5.11 19.20
C GLN A 58 -8.53 -4.22 18.55
N SER A 59 -7.67 -3.57 19.35
CA SER A 59 -6.56 -2.77 18.83
C SER A 59 -5.54 -3.62 18.06
N ARG A 60 -5.14 -4.79 18.61
CA ARG A 60 -4.24 -5.73 17.93
C ARG A 60 -4.86 -6.25 16.63
N HIS A 61 -6.14 -6.60 16.65
CA HIS A 61 -6.86 -7.06 15.47
C HIS A 61 -6.91 -5.99 14.37
N ARG A 62 -7.28 -4.75 14.72
CA ARG A 62 -7.25 -3.61 13.77
C ARG A 62 -5.86 -3.36 13.21
N HIS A 63 -4.82 -3.41 14.04
CA HIS A 63 -3.44 -3.25 13.59
C HIS A 63 -3.03 -4.35 12.59
N HIS A 64 -3.44 -5.60 12.84
CA HIS A 64 -3.17 -6.70 11.92
C HIS A 64 -3.84 -6.48 10.57
N LEU A 65 -5.14 -6.16 10.55
CA LEU A 65 -5.87 -5.83 9.32
C LEU A 65 -5.28 -4.63 8.58
N GLN A 66 -4.84 -3.59 9.30
CA GLN A 66 -4.17 -2.44 8.70
C GLN A 66 -2.85 -2.83 8.02
N LYS A 67 -2.08 -3.73 8.64
CA LYS A 67 -0.83 -4.24 8.07
C LYS A 67 -1.09 -5.07 6.81
N GLU A 68 -2.08 -5.96 6.83
CA GLU A 68 -2.45 -6.78 5.67
C GLU A 68 -2.96 -5.93 4.51
N THR A 69 -3.87 -4.99 4.79
CA THR A 69 -4.38 -4.07 3.76
C THR A 69 -3.29 -3.17 3.19
N ALA A 70 -2.31 -2.76 3.99
CA ALA A 70 -1.14 -2.02 3.50
C ALA A 70 -0.28 -2.88 2.57
N ALA A 71 -0.04 -4.15 2.92
CA ALA A 71 0.72 -5.09 2.08
C ALA A 71 0.01 -5.34 0.74
N LEU A 72 -1.32 -5.52 0.75
CA LEU A 72 -2.11 -5.66 -0.48
C LEU A 72 -2.02 -4.41 -1.36
N ARG A 73 -2.14 -3.22 -0.78
CA ARG A 73 -1.99 -1.95 -1.52
C ARG A 73 -0.60 -1.83 -2.14
N HIS A 74 0.45 -2.25 -1.44
CA HIS A 74 1.81 -2.26 -1.97
C HIS A 74 1.92 -3.15 -3.20
N ARG A 75 1.51 -4.42 -3.08
CA ARG A 75 1.56 -5.39 -4.18
C ARG A 75 0.78 -4.92 -5.40
N ILE A 76 -0.44 -4.40 -5.21
CA ILE A 76 -1.25 -3.84 -6.30
C ILE A 76 -0.52 -2.67 -6.97
N ASN A 77 0.11 -1.78 -6.20
CA ASN A 77 0.85 -0.66 -6.77
C ASN A 77 2.08 -1.09 -7.57
N GLU A 78 2.79 -2.13 -7.13
CA GLU A 78 3.94 -2.68 -7.86
C GLU A 78 3.52 -3.28 -9.20
N GLU A 79 2.51 -4.15 -9.19
CA GLU A 79 1.99 -4.79 -10.40
C GLU A 79 1.48 -3.74 -11.41
N GLN A 80 0.73 -2.75 -10.92
CA GLN A 80 0.25 -1.65 -11.74
C GLN A 80 1.40 -0.77 -12.29
N GLY A 81 2.48 -0.61 -11.52
CA GLY A 81 3.68 0.07 -11.97
C GLY A 81 4.32 -0.65 -13.16
N LEU A 82 4.42 -1.97 -13.10
CA LEU A 82 4.94 -2.81 -14.18
C LEU A 82 4.04 -2.73 -15.43
N GLN A 83 2.73 -2.86 -15.27
CA GLN A 83 1.78 -2.73 -16.39
C GLN A 83 1.88 -1.36 -17.06
N GLN A 84 2.02 -0.28 -16.29
CA GLN A 84 2.19 1.07 -16.84
C GLN A 84 3.47 1.21 -17.66
N GLN A 85 4.57 0.61 -17.20
CA GLN A 85 5.84 0.62 -17.94
C GLN A 85 5.71 -0.14 -19.26
N GLN A 86 5.12 -1.34 -19.22
CA GLN A 86 4.87 -2.15 -20.42
C GLN A 86 3.99 -1.41 -21.43
N HIS A 87 2.87 -0.84 -20.99
CA HIS A 87 2.00 -0.05 -21.86
C HIS A 87 2.71 1.18 -22.43
N ALA A 88 3.53 1.88 -21.63
CA ALA A 88 4.30 3.02 -22.12
C ALA A 88 5.32 2.61 -23.20
N GLN A 89 5.99 1.46 -23.02
CA GLN A 89 6.91 0.91 -24.01
C GLN A 89 6.16 0.55 -25.30
N MET A 90 5.05 -0.18 -25.22
CA MET A 90 4.23 -0.54 -26.39
C MET A 90 3.74 0.69 -27.15
N ARG A 91 3.30 1.74 -26.44
CA ARG A 91 2.89 2.99 -27.08
C ARG A 91 4.02 3.65 -27.86
N ARG A 92 5.24 3.68 -27.30
CA ARG A 92 6.42 4.21 -28.00
C ARG A 92 6.75 3.39 -29.23
N LEU A 93 6.67 2.07 -29.13
CA LEU A 93 6.88 1.17 -30.27
C LEU A 93 5.88 1.49 -31.38
N TYR A 94 4.57 1.49 -31.07
CA TYR A 94 3.52 1.80 -32.05
C TYR A 94 3.70 3.15 -32.72
N THR A 95 3.97 4.21 -31.95
CA THR A 95 4.21 5.54 -32.54
C THR A 95 5.43 5.54 -33.43
N ASN A 96 6.54 4.94 -33.00
CA ASN A 96 7.78 4.95 -33.76
C ASN A 96 7.68 4.10 -35.04
N THR A 97 6.98 2.97 -35.00
CA THR A 97 6.72 2.17 -36.20
C THR A 97 5.76 2.88 -37.14
N ALA A 98 4.70 3.51 -36.63
CA ALA A 98 3.76 4.26 -37.46
C ALA A 98 4.44 5.45 -38.15
N THR A 99 5.27 6.22 -37.44
CA THR A 99 6.01 7.34 -38.04
C THR A 99 7.00 6.89 -39.10
N LYS A 100 7.72 5.77 -38.88
CA LYS A 100 8.59 5.17 -39.89
C LYS A 100 7.81 4.73 -41.13
N LEU A 101 6.67 4.08 -40.96
CA LEU A 101 5.81 3.65 -42.07
C LEU A 101 5.29 4.84 -42.88
N ILE A 102 4.82 5.89 -42.21
CA ILE A 102 4.36 7.13 -42.87
C ILE A 102 5.51 7.79 -43.66
N HIS A 103 6.70 7.89 -43.05
CA HIS A 103 7.87 8.48 -43.69
C HIS A 103 8.37 7.66 -44.89
N ASN A 104 8.30 6.33 -44.83
CA ASN A 104 8.69 5.48 -45.96
C ASN A 104 7.62 5.51 -47.08
N ALA A 105 6.34 5.59 -46.70
CA ALA A 105 5.24 5.75 -47.64
C ALA A 105 5.29 7.10 -48.37
N SER A 106 5.74 8.18 -47.72
CA SER A 106 5.87 9.49 -48.38
C SER A 106 6.99 9.54 -49.43
N ARG A 107 7.90 8.56 -49.44
CA ARG A 107 9.02 8.44 -50.37
C ARG A 107 8.80 7.39 -51.47
N SER A 108 7.70 6.64 -51.42
CA SER A 108 7.37 5.59 -52.38
C SER A 108 6.00 5.85 -53.01
N THR A 109 5.83 5.53 -54.29
CA THR A 109 4.54 5.67 -54.99
C THR A 109 3.99 4.28 -55.32
N GLY A 110 2.67 4.09 -55.14
CA GLY A 110 1.97 2.84 -55.48
C GLY A 110 1.28 2.15 -54.30
N VAL A 111 0.77 0.94 -54.54
CA VAL A 111 -0.03 0.12 -53.60
C VAL A 111 0.69 -0.08 -52.25
N SER A 112 2.01 -0.27 -52.28
CA SER A 112 2.83 -0.43 -51.07
C SER A 112 2.78 0.78 -50.12
N ALA A 113 2.62 2.00 -50.65
CA ALA A 113 2.49 3.20 -49.83
C ALA A 113 1.10 3.27 -49.17
N GLY A 114 0.06 2.83 -49.89
CA GLY A 114 -1.31 2.70 -49.37
C GLY A 114 -1.37 1.73 -48.18
N ASP A 115 -0.78 0.54 -48.32
CA ASP A 115 -0.74 -0.48 -47.27
C ASP A 115 0.07 -0.03 -46.04
N ALA A 116 1.20 0.65 -46.27
CA ALA A 116 2.00 1.23 -45.19
C ALA A 116 1.21 2.30 -44.41
N MET A 117 0.44 3.15 -45.10
CA MET A 117 -0.41 4.16 -44.48
C MET A 117 -1.61 3.53 -43.74
N ALA A 118 -2.22 2.47 -44.27
CA ALA A 118 -3.28 1.73 -43.59
C ALA A 118 -2.76 1.10 -42.28
N THR A 119 -1.59 0.45 -42.34
CA THR A 119 -0.92 -0.14 -41.19
C THR A 119 -0.54 0.92 -40.15
N ALA A 120 0.00 2.06 -40.57
CA ALA A 120 0.34 3.17 -39.67
C ALA A 120 -0.89 3.71 -38.92
N ARG A 121 -2.03 3.88 -39.61
CA ARG A 121 -3.30 4.29 -38.98
C ARG A 121 -3.75 3.27 -37.93
N HIS A 122 -3.67 1.98 -38.24
CA HIS A 122 -4.03 0.92 -37.31
C HIS A 122 -3.15 0.96 -36.04
N LEU A 123 -1.84 1.12 -36.18
CA LEU A 123 -0.91 1.23 -35.05
C LEU A 123 -1.21 2.47 -34.17
N LEU A 124 -1.58 3.60 -34.78
CA LEU A 124 -2.01 4.79 -34.03
C LEU A 124 -3.33 4.55 -33.28
N MET A 125 -4.28 3.81 -33.87
CA MET A 125 -5.50 3.40 -33.16
C MET A 125 -5.19 2.51 -31.96
N LEU A 126 -4.28 1.55 -32.08
CA LEU A 126 -3.85 0.70 -30.95
C LEU A 126 -3.17 1.54 -29.85
N GLN A 127 -2.38 2.55 -30.24
CA GLN A 127 -1.76 3.48 -29.31
C GLN A 127 -2.78 4.32 -28.54
N GLU A 128 -3.87 4.72 -29.19
CA GLU A 128 -4.95 5.46 -28.54
C GLU A 128 -5.81 4.54 -27.64
N ALA A 129 -6.07 3.31 -28.07
CA ALA A 129 -6.77 2.30 -27.26
C ALA A 129 -6.00 2.00 -25.97
N THR A 130 -4.68 1.77 -26.06
CA THR A 130 -3.82 1.57 -24.89
C THR A 130 -3.78 2.81 -23.97
N ARG A 131 -3.79 4.03 -24.52
CA ARG A 131 -3.91 5.26 -23.72
C ARG A 131 -5.21 5.31 -22.93
N LYS A 132 -6.33 4.97 -23.56
CA LYS A 132 -7.66 4.95 -22.92
C LYS A 132 -7.71 3.90 -21.81
N GLU A 133 -7.15 2.73 -22.04
CA GLU A 133 -7.10 1.65 -21.05
C GLU A 133 -6.31 2.07 -19.80
N MET A 134 -5.11 2.64 -19.99
CA MET A 134 -4.32 3.18 -18.86
C MET A 134 -5.09 4.24 -18.07
N LYS A 135 -5.84 5.12 -18.74
CA LYS A 135 -6.66 6.15 -18.09
C LYS A 135 -7.80 5.53 -17.30
N ARG A 136 -8.46 4.50 -17.83
CA ARG A 136 -9.53 3.75 -17.16
C ARG A 136 -9.00 3.03 -15.93
N GLY A 137 -7.88 2.30 -16.05
CA GLY A 137 -7.23 1.64 -14.92
C GLY A 137 -6.84 2.60 -13.80
N LYS A 138 -6.31 3.78 -14.15
CA LYS A 138 -6.01 4.84 -13.16
C LYS A 138 -7.25 5.31 -12.40
N LYS A 139 -8.38 5.47 -13.09
CA LYS A 139 -9.67 5.87 -12.47
C LYS A 139 -10.18 4.76 -11.54
N GLY A 140 -10.28 3.53 -12.02
CA GLY A 140 -10.73 2.38 -11.22
C GLY A 140 -9.88 2.15 -9.97
N ARG A 141 -8.56 2.33 -10.05
CA ARG A 141 -7.68 2.24 -8.87
C ARG A 141 -7.98 3.31 -7.82
N LYS A 142 -8.25 4.55 -8.27
CA LYS A 142 -8.61 5.64 -7.36
C LYS A 142 -9.91 5.30 -6.63
N GLU A 143 -10.90 4.79 -7.36
CA GLU A 143 -12.20 4.36 -6.83
C GLU A 143 -12.04 3.23 -5.80
N LEU A 144 -11.30 2.17 -6.15
CA LEU A 144 -11.01 1.05 -5.25
C LEU A 144 -10.39 1.50 -3.92
N PHE A 145 -9.42 2.42 -3.97
CA PHE A 145 -8.77 2.92 -2.76
C PHE A 145 -9.66 3.88 -1.96
N THR A 146 -10.52 4.66 -2.61
CA THR A 146 -11.49 5.51 -1.92
C THR A 146 -12.57 4.69 -1.22
N GLU A 147 -13.08 3.65 -1.87
CA GLU A 147 -14.09 2.75 -1.30
C GLU A 147 -13.52 1.97 -0.12
N ASN A 148 -12.33 1.38 -0.27
CA ASN A 148 -11.68 0.64 0.81
C ASN A 148 -11.43 1.52 2.05
N LYS A 149 -11.07 2.81 1.87
CA LYS A 149 -10.94 3.75 3.00
C LYS A 149 -12.27 4.08 3.67
N ARG A 150 -13.40 4.00 2.96
CA ARG A 150 -14.74 4.23 3.52
C ARG A 150 -15.19 3.06 4.41
N TRP A 151 -14.88 1.83 4.01
CA TRP A 151 -15.18 0.62 4.79
C TRP A 151 -14.31 0.42 6.03
N LEU A 152 -13.12 1.05 6.06
CA LEU A 152 -12.19 0.97 7.19
C LEU A 152 -12.40 2.09 8.25
N ARG A 153 -13.39 2.96 8.07
CA ARG A 153 -13.82 3.95 9.08
C ARG A 153 -14.97 3.39 9.89
#